data_AF-A0A017T1K6-F1
#
_entry.id   AF-A0A017T1K6-F1
#
_cell.length_a   1.000
_cell.length_b   1.000
_cell.length_c   1.000
_cell.angle_alpha   90.00
_cell.angle_beta   90.00
_cell.angle_gamma   90.00
#
_symmetry.space_group_name_H-M   'P 1'
#
loop_
_entity.id
_entity.type
_entity.pdbx_description
1 polymer ?
#
loop_
_entity_poly.entity_id
_entity_poly.type
_entity_poly.pdbx_seq_one_letter_code
_entity_poly.pdbx_strand_id
1 'polypeptide(L)'
;MAGEGKSVEVAPGYTGVLRLRVIPMTSIKLAAPTLTVAAARTPVKLTGAVKNLPSGTKARFTWLVLREGADTPERCPTPDVTIEVQGGTQATVTVPLDVLEHRLIGKGKVGFEIAPDFLYCPTQTVAPAVIVFNNPLSVSFPDGTAGKRIGSRVRIVPTIGAAFRGAAIRLQVRERDVGDCETATDADLSIAFTWKGGDTSERVWRIGCTAPEGTPVLNYLEDQEDGGYEFDYDLSISSDGQTFVPVIRSEPLLTVPRPKLTSFALSAEETHWWDALAMWMSSTSPNASELPVKLLSAKGSIADLDPELGLPAQISLWMTDAEGKIEPFKDIEATVTVDEDGAFEAELVNFTELTKKEDWARLRAATFFGVLRLSAATTGTKNRTPIRCVLDYDEAQFIPFHEGTGASPLRGTGVCTKGAKIEPVGATADGYNALLKKMEPGSMSQAIERAQVDAKKAQELVPMTKQLGEKYGIPPALALGIASRESGLCRLLDKHGYGDHGNGYGMFQVDKRYHELKGGPDSLEHAEQAMTIWKGNLTTLQAKYPSWTPEQQMAGATAAYNFGSKNVKTRPTDAKSWAQLDDGTTGDDYSRDVWARALWFAESLKWD
;
A
#
# COMPACT_ATOMS: atom_id res chain seq x y z
N MET A 1 -10.84 75.31 13.27
CA MET A 1 -10.53 75.23 14.71
C MET A 1 -10.53 76.65 15.26
N ALA A 2 -11.39 76.93 16.25
CA ALA A 2 -11.26 78.12 17.07
C ALA A 2 -9.90 78.04 17.77
N GLY A 3 -9.01 79.02 17.56
CA GLY A 3 -7.69 79.01 18.18
C GLY A 3 -7.83 79.19 19.68
N GLU A 4 -7.23 78.29 20.47
CA GLU A 4 -7.03 78.52 21.90
C GLU A 4 -6.25 79.83 22.09
N GLY A 5 -6.92 80.85 22.63
CA GLY A 5 -6.26 82.07 23.04
C GLY A 5 -5.30 81.77 24.19
N LYS A 6 -4.02 82.09 24.02
CA LYS A 6 -3.06 82.06 25.13
C LYS A 6 -2.97 83.46 25.74
N SER A 7 -3.26 83.57 27.03
CA SER A 7 -3.05 84.77 27.81
C SER A 7 -1.70 84.72 28.54
N VAL A 8 -1.08 85.89 28.72
CA VAL A 8 0.10 86.07 29.57
C VAL A 8 -0.24 87.17 30.57
N GLU A 9 -0.20 86.86 31.85
CA GLU A 9 -0.35 87.85 32.91
C GLU A 9 1.02 88.37 33.33
N VAL A 10 1.14 89.69 33.49
CA VAL A 10 2.37 90.37 33.90
C VAL A 10 2.08 91.19 35.15
N ALA A 11 2.85 90.97 36.22
CA ALA A 11 2.73 91.72 37.46
C ALA A 11 3.47 93.08 37.40
N PRO A 12 3.04 94.09 38.16
CA PRO A 12 3.71 95.39 38.21
C PRO A 12 5.19 95.28 38.61
N GLY A 13 6.07 95.97 37.89
CA GLY A 13 7.52 96.03 38.19
C GLY A 13 8.41 95.10 37.36
N TYR A 14 7.85 94.24 36.51
CA TYR A 14 8.60 93.34 35.63
C TYR A 14 8.62 93.84 34.18
N THR A 15 9.74 93.63 33.48
CA THR A 15 9.87 93.88 32.04
C THR A 15 10.27 92.58 31.35
N GLY A 16 9.60 92.22 30.25
CA GLY A 16 9.89 91.01 29.49
C GLY A 16 9.59 91.19 28.01
N VAL A 17 10.18 90.35 27.16
CA VAL A 17 9.95 90.35 25.71
C VAL A 17 9.23 89.07 25.31
N LEU A 18 7.97 89.20 24.88
CA LEU A 18 7.25 88.09 24.25
C LEU A 18 7.60 88.05 22.77
N ARG A 19 8.34 87.02 22.34
CA ARG A 19 8.63 86.79 20.92
C ARG A 19 7.59 85.85 20.33
N LEU A 20 6.70 86.40 19.51
CA LEU A 20 5.74 85.62 18.73
C LEU A 20 6.31 85.34 17.34
N ARG A 21 6.22 84.09 16.89
CA ARG A 21 6.54 83.70 15.50
C ARG A 21 5.25 83.21 14.85
N VAL A 22 4.74 83.98 13.89
CA VAL A 22 3.60 83.57 13.08
C VAL A 22 4.11 82.58 12.04
N ILE A 23 3.66 81.33 12.13
CA ILE A 23 3.93 80.31 11.13
C ILE A 23 2.72 80.27 10.20
N PRO A 24 2.86 80.63 8.92
CA PRO A 24 1.74 80.62 8.00
C PRO A 24 1.23 79.18 7.82
N MET A 25 -0.08 79.01 7.63
CA MET A 25 -0.64 77.68 7.38
C MET A 25 0.05 77.06 6.17
N THR A 26 0.53 75.83 6.37
CA THR A 26 1.26 75.06 5.38
C THR A 26 0.36 73.94 4.88
N SER A 27 0.36 73.71 3.57
CA SER A 27 -0.41 72.62 2.98
C SER A 27 0.27 72.05 1.75
N ILE A 28 -0.01 70.78 1.48
CA ILE A 28 0.40 70.07 0.28
C ILE A 28 -0.80 69.31 -0.28
N LYS A 29 -0.93 69.31 -1.61
CA LYS A 29 -1.94 68.53 -2.34
C LYS A 29 -1.32 67.99 -3.62
N LEU A 30 -0.76 66.78 -3.53
CA LEU A 30 -0.23 66.01 -4.64
C LEU A 30 -1.33 65.19 -5.32
N ALA A 31 -1.24 65.03 -6.64
CA ALA A 31 -2.09 64.13 -7.40
C ALA A 31 -1.35 62.81 -7.69
N ALA A 32 -2.09 61.70 -7.69
CA ALA A 32 -1.58 60.43 -8.22
C ALA A 32 -1.61 60.49 -9.76
N PRO A 33 -0.52 60.12 -10.45
CA PRO A 33 -0.53 59.97 -11.90
C PRO A 33 -1.35 58.74 -12.31
N THR A 34 -2.01 58.80 -13.46
CA THR A 34 -2.55 57.60 -14.11
C THR A 34 -1.39 56.74 -14.59
N LEU A 35 -1.24 55.55 -14.01
CA LEU A 35 -0.07 54.70 -14.24
C LEU A 35 -0.47 53.23 -14.10
N THR A 36 0.02 52.37 -15.00
CA THR A 36 0.01 50.92 -14.82
C THR A 36 1.40 50.45 -14.41
N VAL A 37 1.50 49.82 -13.24
CA VAL A 37 2.77 49.30 -12.70
C VAL A 37 2.97 47.88 -13.22
N ALA A 38 3.93 47.71 -14.12
CA ALA A 38 4.25 46.43 -14.77
C ALA A 38 5.75 46.09 -14.77
N ALA A 39 6.61 47.02 -14.35
CA ALA A 39 8.05 46.78 -14.17
C ALA A 39 8.35 46.45 -12.71
N ALA A 40 9.44 45.70 -12.46
CA ALA A 40 9.85 45.30 -11.12
C ALA A 40 9.95 46.50 -10.15
N ARG A 41 10.48 47.62 -10.63
CA ARG A 41 10.57 48.87 -9.89
C ARG A 41 10.23 50.05 -10.78
N THR A 42 9.25 50.85 -10.37
CA THR A 42 8.74 51.99 -11.13
C THR A 42 8.89 53.28 -10.32
N PRO A 43 9.65 54.29 -10.78
CA PRO A 43 9.69 55.59 -10.12
C PRO A 43 8.38 56.33 -10.37
N VAL A 44 7.61 56.61 -9.31
CA VAL A 44 6.33 57.31 -9.40
C VAL A 44 6.55 58.78 -9.05
N LYS A 45 6.34 59.66 -10.04
CA LYS A 45 6.42 61.11 -9.86
C LYS A 45 5.06 61.67 -9.48
N LEU A 46 4.92 62.12 -8.24
CA LEU A 46 3.75 62.82 -7.71
C LEU A 46 3.96 64.32 -7.84
N THR A 47 2.99 65.02 -8.39
CA THR A 47 3.05 66.48 -8.57
C THR A 47 1.77 67.13 -8.07
N GLY A 48 1.87 68.34 -7.54
CA GLY A 48 0.69 69.09 -7.17
C GLY A 48 0.99 70.44 -6.53
N ALA A 49 -0.02 71.01 -5.88
CA ALA A 49 0.07 72.32 -5.28
C ALA A 49 0.64 72.26 -3.88
N VAL A 50 1.37 73.31 -3.49
CA VAL A 50 1.90 73.47 -2.14
C VAL A 50 1.78 74.93 -1.70
N LYS A 51 1.65 75.18 -0.40
CA LYS A 51 1.58 76.52 0.16
C LYS A 51 2.49 76.62 1.39
N ASN A 52 3.40 77.58 1.38
CA ASN A 52 4.30 77.91 2.49
C ASN A 52 5.21 76.76 2.99
N LEU A 53 5.41 75.72 2.19
CA LEU A 53 6.32 74.62 2.51
C LEU A 53 7.68 74.85 1.83
N PRO A 54 8.80 74.79 2.56
CA PRO A 54 10.13 74.89 1.95
C PRO A 54 10.46 73.70 1.04
N SER A 55 11.23 73.94 -0.02
CA SER A 55 11.87 72.85 -0.78
C SER A 55 12.86 72.11 0.11
N GLY A 56 13.02 70.81 -0.10
CA GLY A 56 13.91 69.97 0.71
C GLY A 56 13.26 69.42 1.98
N THR A 57 12.00 69.77 2.27
CA THR A 57 11.28 69.25 3.44
C THR A 57 11.20 67.72 3.35
N LYS A 58 11.58 67.03 4.44
CA LYS A 58 11.43 65.58 4.57
C LYS A 58 9.98 65.22 4.86
N ALA A 59 9.53 64.07 4.38
CA ALA A 59 8.19 63.58 4.64
C ALA A 59 8.20 62.07 4.85
N ARG A 60 7.43 61.62 5.83
CA ARG A 60 7.09 60.20 5.93
C ARG A 60 6.13 59.87 4.80
N PHE A 61 6.42 58.80 4.07
CA PHE A 61 5.62 58.36 2.94
C PHE A 61 5.20 56.91 3.11
N THR A 62 3.97 56.60 2.72
CA THR A 62 3.40 55.26 2.82
C THR A 62 2.55 54.99 1.58
N TRP A 63 2.83 53.89 0.87
CA TRP A 63 1.94 53.41 -0.18
C TRP A 63 0.71 52.75 0.45
N LEU A 64 -0.45 52.96 -0.16
CA LEU A 64 -1.71 52.29 0.21
C LEU A 64 -2.05 51.30 -0.91
N VAL A 65 -1.92 50.01 -0.66
CA VAL A 65 -2.11 48.96 -1.67
C VAL A 65 -3.45 48.28 -1.45
N LEU A 66 -4.37 48.45 -2.39
CA LEU A 66 -5.69 47.80 -2.38
C LEU A 66 -5.72 46.70 -3.45
N ARG A 67 -5.73 45.44 -3.03
CA ARG A 67 -5.83 44.30 -3.93
C ARG A 67 -7.28 44.04 -4.31
N GLU A 68 -7.50 43.46 -5.48
CA GLU A 68 -8.83 43.04 -5.92
C GLU A 68 -9.43 42.03 -4.92
N GLY A 69 -10.66 42.29 -4.47
CA GLY A 69 -11.34 41.48 -3.46
C GLY A 69 -11.06 41.85 -2.00
N ALA A 70 -10.15 42.79 -1.73
CA ALA A 70 -9.90 43.29 -0.37
C ALA A 70 -10.75 44.54 -0.06
N ASP A 71 -11.23 44.66 1.18
CA ASP A 71 -12.04 45.80 1.63
C ASP A 71 -11.21 46.99 2.09
N THR A 72 -9.97 46.76 2.55
CA THR A 72 -9.10 47.79 3.12
C THR A 72 -7.70 47.75 2.51
N PRO A 73 -7.07 48.91 2.28
CA PRO A 73 -5.72 48.96 1.73
C PRO A 73 -4.66 48.60 2.78
N GLU A 74 -3.69 47.79 2.39
CA GLU A 74 -2.48 47.54 3.17
C GLU A 74 -1.57 48.79 3.13
N ARG A 75 -0.99 49.12 4.27
CA ARG A 75 -0.08 50.26 4.42
C ARG A 75 1.35 49.77 4.27
N CYS A 76 2.08 50.28 3.28
CA CYS A 76 3.48 49.93 3.03
C CYS A 76 4.37 51.17 3.22
N PRO A 77 4.94 51.38 4.42
CA PRO A 77 5.84 52.50 4.68
C PRO A 77 7.10 52.42 3.81
N THR A 78 7.64 53.58 3.45
CA THR A 78 8.89 53.71 2.69
C THR A 78 9.88 54.57 3.48
N PRO A 79 11.19 54.56 3.14
CA PRO A 79 12.13 55.55 3.65
C PRO A 79 11.63 56.98 3.40
N ASP A 80 12.03 57.91 4.27
CA ASP A 80 11.61 59.31 4.16
C ASP A 80 11.98 59.91 2.80
N VAL A 81 10.99 60.59 2.21
CA VAL A 81 11.12 61.22 0.89
C VAL A 81 11.38 62.72 1.05
N THR A 82 11.96 63.33 0.02
CA THR A 82 12.15 64.78 -0.02
C THR A 82 11.11 65.41 -0.93
N ILE A 83 10.49 66.49 -0.46
CA ILE A 83 9.56 67.31 -1.23
C ILE A 83 10.33 68.44 -1.92
N GLU A 84 10.34 68.44 -3.25
CA GLU A 84 10.93 69.51 -4.04
C GLU A 84 9.86 70.52 -4.43
N VAL A 85 10.11 71.80 -4.16
CA VAL A 85 9.19 72.90 -4.41
C VAL A 85 9.76 73.85 -5.46
N GLN A 86 9.01 74.02 -6.56
CA GLN A 86 9.33 74.90 -7.66
C GLN A 86 8.43 76.14 -7.63
N GLY A 87 9.04 77.33 -7.75
CA GLY A 87 8.31 78.60 -7.78
C GLY A 87 7.44 78.86 -6.54
N GLY A 88 7.72 78.19 -5.41
CA GLY A 88 7.00 78.34 -4.14
C GLY A 88 5.55 77.82 -4.12
N THR A 89 5.05 77.25 -5.22
CA THR A 89 3.63 76.90 -5.40
C THR A 89 3.39 75.49 -5.91
N GLN A 90 4.40 74.87 -6.52
CA GLN A 90 4.32 73.53 -7.08
C GLN A 90 5.28 72.59 -6.36
N ALA A 91 4.79 71.44 -5.91
CA ALA A 91 5.59 70.39 -5.29
C ALA A 91 5.73 69.18 -6.21
N THR A 92 6.89 68.53 -6.15
CA THR A 92 7.19 67.26 -6.79
C THR A 92 7.82 66.32 -5.77
N VAL A 93 7.37 65.06 -5.77
CA VAL A 93 7.96 63.97 -5.00
C VAL A 93 8.13 62.78 -5.95
N THR A 94 9.30 62.14 -5.96
CA THR A 94 9.49 60.88 -6.70
C THR A 94 9.72 59.77 -5.70
N VAL A 95 8.83 58.79 -5.71
CA VAL A 95 8.87 57.65 -4.79
C VAL A 95 8.96 56.36 -5.61
N PRO A 96 9.93 55.48 -5.36
CA PRO A 96 9.97 54.18 -6.01
C PRO A 96 8.78 53.33 -5.55
N LEU A 97 8.12 52.69 -6.50
CA LEU A 97 7.12 51.67 -6.28
C LEU A 97 7.66 50.34 -6.82
N ASP A 98 8.03 49.47 -5.91
CA ASP A 98 8.62 48.15 -6.18
C ASP A 98 7.57 47.05 -5.99
N VAL A 99 7.44 46.15 -6.97
CA VAL A 99 6.37 45.15 -6.97
C VAL A 99 6.54 44.09 -5.88
N LEU A 100 7.77 43.80 -5.45
CA LEU A 100 8.04 42.79 -4.42
C LEU A 100 8.00 43.42 -3.03
N GLU A 101 8.72 44.53 -2.84
CA GLU A 101 8.78 45.23 -1.55
C GLU A 101 7.38 45.65 -1.07
N HIS A 102 6.54 46.08 -2.01
CA HIS A 102 5.18 46.53 -1.73
C HIS A 102 4.11 45.48 -2.07
N ARG A 103 4.50 44.23 -2.34
CA ARG A 103 3.61 43.07 -2.55
C ARG A 103 2.50 43.31 -3.59
N LEU A 104 2.84 43.92 -4.71
CA LEU A 104 1.93 44.23 -5.81
C LEU A 104 1.65 43.00 -6.68
N ILE A 105 1.11 41.95 -6.09
CA ILE A 105 0.87 40.64 -6.71
C ILE A 105 -0.61 40.50 -7.04
N GLY A 106 -0.92 39.93 -8.21
CA GLY A 106 -2.27 39.87 -8.75
C GLY A 106 -2.72 41.21 -9.30
N LYS A 107 -3.99 41.56 -9.08
CA LYS A 107 -4.60 42.79 -9.57
C LYS A 107 -4.94 43.73 -8.41
N GLY A 108 -4.84 45.03 -8.65
CA GLY A 108 -5.23 46.02 -7.65
C GLY A 108 -4.92 47.46 -8.03
N LYS A 109 -5.06 48.32 -7.02
CA LYS A 109 -4.87 49.78 -7.11
C LYS A 109 -3.94 50.26 -6.01
N VAL A 110 -3.27 51.37 -6.26
CA VAL A 110 -2.35 52.00 -5.31
C VAL A 110 -2.76 53.46 -5.06
N GLY A 111 -2.77 53.84 -3.80
CA GLY A 111 -2.89 55.19 -3.28
C GLY A 111 -1.69 55.52 -2.40
N PHE A 112 -1.70 56.65 -1.70
CA PHE A 112 -0.58 57.00 -0.83
C PHE A 112 -0.99 57.90 0.33
N GLU A 113 -0.15 57.92 1.34
CA GLU A 113 -0.15 58.92 2.40
C GLU A 113 1.21 59.62 2.47
N ILE A 114 1.18 60.94 2.60
CA ILE A 114 2.38 61.75 2.79
C ILE A 114 2.18 62.69 3.98
N ALA A 115 3.10 62.61 4.94
CA ALA A 115 3.12 63.43 6.14
C ALA A 115 4.42 64.24 6.16
N PRO A 116 4.39 65.50 5.68
CA PRO A 116 5.55 66.38 5.73
C PRO A 116 6.00 66.62 7.18
N ASP A 117 7.30 66.53 7.43
CA ASP A 117 7.91 66.91 8.70
C ASP A 117 8.05 68.44 8.76
N PHE A 118 6.90 69.11 8.88
CA PHE A 118 6.83 70.56 8.96
C PHE A 118 5.65 70.99 9.83
N LEU A 119 5.88 72.02 10.66
CA LEU A 119 4.91 72.47 11.64
C LEU A 119 3.55 72.81 10.99
N TYR A 120 2.48 72.25 11.55
CA TYR A 120 1.10 72.48 11.13
C TYR A 120 0.77 72.09 9.67
N CYS A 121 1.62 71.33 8.98
CA CYS A 121 1.27 70.76 7.69
C CYS A 121 0.51 69.43 7.91
N PRO A 122 -0.76 69.31 7.49
CA PRO A 122 -1.52 68.08 7.68
C PRO A 122 -1.00 66.96 6.76
N THR A 123 -1.19 65.71 7.20
CA THR A 123 -1.03 64.53 6.34
C THR A 123 -2.03 64.57 5.20
N GLN A 124 -1.57 64.31 3.98
CA GLN A 124 -2.43 64.08 2.84
C GLN A 124 -2.57 62.57 2.63
N THR A 125 -3.82 62.10 2.53
CA THR A 125 -4.15 60.74 2.11
C THR A 125 -4.86 60.78 0.76
N VAL A 126 -4.40 59.98 -0.20
CA VAL A 126 -5.02 59.78 -1.50
C VAL A 126 -5.40 58.31 -1.63
N ALA A 127 -6.70 58.05 -1.77
CA ALA A 127 -7.22 56.70 -1.86
C ALA A 127 -6.73 55.97 -3.14
N PRO A 128 -6.56 54.64 -3.09
CA PRO A 128 -6.22 53.84 -4.26
C PRO A 128 -7.24 53.98 -5.40
N ALA A 129 -6.81 54.50 -6.55
CA ALA A 129 -7.71 54.79 -7.67
C ALA A 129 -7.07 54.59 -9.04
N VAL A 130 -6.14 55.48 -9.43
CA VAL A 130 -5.65 55.62 -10.81
C VAL A 130 -4.28 55.00 -11.09
N ILE A 131 -3.52 54.67 -10.03
CA ILE A 131 -2.35 53.81 -10.15
C ILE A 131 -2.85 52.39 -10.01
N VAL A 132 -2.66 51.57 -11.05
CA VAL A 132 -3.15 50.20 -11.11
C VAL A 132 -1.99 49.24 -11.32
N PHE A 133 -2.14 48.00 -10.85
CA PHE A 133 -1.19 46.92 -11.14
C PHE A 133 -1.95 45.65 -11.53
N ASN A 134 -1.32 44.86 -12.40
CA ASN A 134 -1.77 43.54 -12.81
C ASN A 134 -0.54 42.67 -13.04
N ASN A 135 0.01 42.13 -11.96
CA ASN A 135 1.20 41.30 -11.97
C ASN A 135 0.77 39.88 -11.58
N PRO A 136 0.31 39.05 -12.54
CA PRO A 136 -0.13 37.70 -12.22
C PRO A 136 1.04 36.87 -11.69
N LEU A 137 0.80 36.14 -10.61
CA LEU A 137 1.72 35.15 -10.07
C LEU A 137 0.89 34.03 -9.46
N SER A 138 0.87 32.89 -10.13
CA SER A 138 0.14 31.70 -9.68
C SER A 138 0.77 30.45 -10.27
N VAL A 139 0.34 29.30 -9.78
CA VAL A 139 0.57 28.00 -10.40
C VAL A 139 -0.77 27.38 -10.76
N SER A 140 -0.78 26.52 -11.77
CA SER A 140 -1.96 25.79 -12.19
C SER A 140 -1.62 24.32 -12.42
N PHE A 141 -2.63 23.47 -12.27
CA PHE A 141 -2.54 22.02 -12.35
C PHE A 141 -3.49 21.52 -13.46
N PRO A 142 -3.09 21.63 -14.74
CA PRO A 142 -4.01 21.51 -15.87
C PRO A 142 -4.63 20.11 -16.03
N ASP A 143 -3.97 19.07 -15.51
CA ASP A 143 -4.46 17.69 -15.59
C ASP A 143 -5.54 17.37 -14.54
N GLY A 144 -5.85 18.33 -13.67
CA GLY A 144 -6.67 18.11 -12.50
C GLY A 144 -6.00 17.21 -11.45
N THR A 145 -6.56 17.24 -10.24
CA THR A 145 -6.05 16.48 -9.09
C THR A 145 -6.99 15.37 -8.63
N ALA A 146 -8.20 15.30 -9.18
CA ALA A 146 -9.20 14.31 -8.81
C ALA A 146 -8.81 12.89 -9.27
N GLY A 147 -9.02 11.90 -8.40
CA GLY A 147 -8.79 10.47 -8.70
C GLY A 147 -7.33 10.08 -8.88
N LYS A 148 -6.38 10.96 -8.52
CA LYS A 148 -4.96 10.65 -8.53
C LYS A 148 -4.60 9.70 -7.39
N ARG A 149 -3.48 9.00 -7.55
CA ARG A 149 -2.92 8.05 -6.59
C ARG A 149 -1.48 8.42 -6.29
N ILE A 150 -0.90 7.82 -5.25
CA ILE A 150 0.53 7.94 -5.01
C ILE A 150 1.31 7.48 -6.24
N GLY A 151 2.29 8.28 -6.67
CA GLY A 151 3.10 8.06 -7.86
C GLY A 151 2.56 8.67 -9.15
N SER A 152 1.28 9.07 -9.18
CA SER A 152 0.69 9.72 -10.35
C SER A 152 1.39 11.03 -10.68
N ARG A 153 1.49 11.33 -11.98
CA ARG A 153 2.09 12.57 -12.47
C ARG A 153 1.10 13.73 -12.36
N VAL A 154 1.58 14.83 -11.80
CA VAL A 154 0.90 16.14 -11.74
C VAL A 154 1.77 17.15 -12.45
N ARG A 155 1.23 17.71 -13.55
CA ARG A 155 1.86 18.85 -14.21
C ARG A 155 1.61 20.13 -13.44
N ILE A 156 2.65 20.96 -13.37
CA ILE A 156 2.69 22.21 -12.64
C ILE A 156 3.12 23.29 -13.62
N VAL A 157 2.20 24.20 -13.94
CA VAL A 157 2.42 25.26 -14.92
C VAL A 157 2.39 26.61 -14.20
N PRO A 158 3.52 27.34 -14.13
CA PRO A 158 3.54 28.65 -13.49
C PRO A 158 2.98 29.72 -14.42
N THR A 159 2.26 30.69 -13.86
CA THR A 159 1.91 31.95 -14.52
C THR A 159 2.73 33.06 -13.86
N ILE A 160 3.72 33.59 -14.57
CA ILE A 160 4.66 34.60 -14.05
C ILE A 160 4.54 35.89 -14.88
N GLY A 161 4.05 36.95 -14.24
CA GLY A 161 3.94 38.28 -14.84
C GLY A 161 5.30 38.89 -15.18
N ALA A 162 5.32 39.80 -16.16
CA ALA A 162 6.56 40.43 -16.65
C ALA A 162 7.40 41.09 -15.54
N ALA A 163 6.74 41.67 -14.53
CA ALA A 163 7.38 42.32 -13.39
C ALA A 163 8.23 41.35 -12.54
N PHE A 164 7.95 40.05 -12.58
CA PHE A 164 8.63 39.02 -11.79
C PHE A 164 9.62 38.19 -12.60
N ARG A 165 9.80 38.45 -13.91
CA ARG A 165 10.73 37.66 -14.75
C ARG A 165 12.17 37.68 -14.26
N GLY A 166 12.61 38.68 -13.51
CA GLY A 166 13.94 38.69 -12.90
C GLY A 166 14.05 37.94 -11.57
N ALA A 167 12.92 37.55 -10.97
CA ALA A 167 12.87 36.92 -9.66
C ALA A 167 12.90 35.39 -9.75
N ALA A 168 13.31 34.73 -8.67
CA ALA A 168 13.15 33.31 -8.49
C ALA A 168 11.80 33.00 -7.83
N ILE A 169 11.04 32.08 -8.41
CA ILE A 169 9.76 31.60 -7.87
C ILE A 169 9.97 30.20 -7.32
N ARG A 170 9.50 29.95 -6.10
CA ARG A 170 9.54 28.63 -5.48
C ARG A 170 8.12 28.18 -5.12
N LEU A 171 7.72 27.05 -5.67
CA LEU A 171 6.58 26.27 -5.19
C LEU A 171 7.12 25.22 -4.22
N GLN A 172 6.56 25.15 -3.02
CA GLN A 172 6.86 24.09 -2.07
C GLN A 172 5.59 23.31 -1.80
N VAL A 173 5.62 22.01 -2.07
CA VAL A 173 4.51 21.10 -1.74
C VAL A 173 4.86 20.42 -0.44
N ARG A 174 3.89 20.33 0.47
CA ARG A 174 4.01 19.66 1.77
C ARG A 174 2.81 18.74 1.98
N GLU A 175 3.07 17.63 2.65
CA GLU A 175 2.02 16.83 3.29
C GLU A 175 1.42 17.66 4.47
N ARG A 176 0.14 17.50 4.77
CA ARG A 176 -0.58 18.22 5.82
C ARG A 176 -1.10 17.23 6.87
N ASP A 177 -0.46 17.18 8.03
CA ASP A 177 -1.00 16.54 9.23
C ASP A 177 -2.25 17.27 9.77
N VAL A 178 -3.43 16.64 9.71
CA VAL A 178 -4.69 17.17 10.27
C VAL A 178 -5.23 16.31 11.44
N GLY A 179 -4.43 15.42 12.02
CA GLY A 179 -4.82 14.60 13.19
C GLY A 179 -4.53 15.23 14.55
N ASP A 180 -5.44 15.07 15.53
CA ASP A 180 -5.27 15.48 16.94
C ASP A 180 -4.11 14.75 17.67
N CYS A 181 -3.47 13.77 17.01
CA CYS A 181 -2.43 12.89 17.58
C CYS A 181 -1.02 13.18 17.02
N GLU A 182 -0.88 14.10 16.07
CA GLU A 182 0.30 14.20 15.21
C GLU A 182 1.12 15.44 15.56
N THR A 183 2.42 15.25 15.76
CA THR A 183 3.38 16.35 15.91
C THR A 183 4.09 16.54 14.59
N ALA A 184 3.76 17.60 13.85
CA ALA A 184 4.50 18.01 12.65
C ALA A 184 6.00 17.96 12.93
N THR A 185 6.74 17.13 12.18
CA THR A 185 8.19 17.01 12.34
C THR A 185 8.90 17.62 11.14
N ASP A 186 10.14 18.08 11.31
CA ASP A 186 10.96 18.52 10.17
C ASP A 186 11.26 17.39 9.13
N ALA A 187 10.68 16.19 9.31
CA ALA A 187 10.86 15.01 8.47
C ALA A 187 9.71 14.78 7.46
N ASP A 188 8.64 15.57 7.52
CA ASP A 188 7.47 15.42 6.66
C ASP A 188 7.84 15.69 5.18
N LEU A 189 7.08 15.11 4.24
CA LEU A 189 7.41 15.25 2.82
C LEU A 189 7.42 16.73 2.44
N SER A 190 8.59 17.23 2.02
CA SER A 190 8.69 18.54 1.42
C SER A 190 9.50 18.51 0.14
N ILE A 191 8.83 18.86 -0.97
CA ILE A 191 9.47 19.02 -2.28
C ILE A 191 9.34 20.46 -2.74
N ALA A 192 10.40 21.00 -3.33
CA ALA A 192 10.45 22.37 -3.83
C ALA A 192 10.78 22.41 -5.33
N PHE A 193 9.96 23.11 -6.10
CA PHE A 193 10.17 23.43 -7.49
C PHE A 193 10.55 24.91 -7.60
N THR A 194 11.72 25.19 -8.18
CA THR A 194 12.19 26.57 -8.36
C THR A 194 12.30 26.93 -9.84
N TRP A 195 11.64 28.01 -10.24
CA TRP A 195 11.84 28.69 -11.51
C TRP A 195 12.79 29.85 -11.28
N LYS A 196 13.93 29.85 -11.97
CA LYS A 196 14.86 30.98 -11.95
C LYS A 196 14.37 32.05 -12.93
N GLY A 197 14.89 33.27 -12.81
CA GLY A 197 14.43 34.40 -13.62
C GLY A 197 14.34 34.08 -15.11
N GLY A 198 13.14 34.26 -15.69
CA GLY A 198 12.82 34.04 -17.09
C GLY A 198 12.38 32.61 -17.43
N ASP A 199 12.52 31.67 -16.51
CA ASP A 199 12.07 30.30 -16.68
C ASP A 199 10.56 30.17 -16.46
N THR A 200 9.84 29.75 -17.49
CA THR A 200 8.41 29.46 -17.46
C THR A 200 8.11 28.03 -17.89
N SER A 201 9.11 27.15 -17.89
CA SER A 201 8.93 25.76 -18.27
C SER A 201 8.08 25.03 -17.24
N GLU A 202 7.25 24.09 -17.70
CA GLU A 202 6.46 23.26 -16.82
C GLU A 202 7.33 22.38 -15.92
N ARG A 203 6.76 21.93 -14.81
CA ARG A 203 7.35 20.95 -13.91
C ARG A 203 6.40 19.78 -13.77
N VAL A 204 6.95 18.60 -13.52
CA VAL A 204 6.18 17.40 -13.23
C VAL A 204 6.56 16.94 -11.83
N TRP A 205 5.53 16.68 -11.03
CA TRP A 205 5.68 16.02 -9.74
C TRP A 205 5.04 14.63 -9.82
N ARG A 206 5.73 13.62 -9.30
CA ARG A 206 5.09 12.34 -8.97
C ARG A 206 4.62 12.42 -7.53
N ILE A 207 3.31 12.33 -7.31
CA ILE A 207 2.70 12.50 -5.99
C ILE A 207 3.39 11.58 -4.98
N GLY A 208 3.81 12.13 -3.84
CA GLY A 208 4.52 11.40 -2.80
C GLY A 208 6.04 11.20 -3.04
N CYS A 209 6.57 11.58 -4.20
CA CYS A 209 8.01 11.45 -4.47
C CYS A 209 8.77 12.75 -4.15
N THR A 210 10.00 12.63 -3.63
CA THR A 210 10.91 13.76 -3.36
C THR A 210 11.79 14.14 -4.55
N ALA A 211 11.94 13.25 -5.52
CA ALA A 211 12.66 13.53 -6.77
C ALA A 211 11.67 13.86 -7.90
N PRO A 212 11.80 15.02 -8.57
CA PRO A 212 10.96 15.37 -9.71
C PRO A 212 11.31 14.57 -10.98
N GLU A 213 12.54 14.07 -11.09
CA GLU A 213 13.04 13.23 -12.19
C GLU A 213 13.91 12.09 -11.65
N GLY A 214 13.88 10.92 -12.29
CA GLY A 214 14.66 9.73 -11.91
C GLY A 214 13.84 8.65 -11.18
N THR A 215 14.53 7.77 -10.45
CA THR A 215 13.89 6.70 -9.66
C THR A 215 13.02 7.34 -8.57
N PRO A 216 11.73 6.98 -8.46
CA PRO A 216 10.84 7.54 -7.47
C PRO A 216 11.33 7.22 -6.05
N VAL A 217 11.46 8.26 -5.23
CA VAL A 217 11.83 8.15 -3.81
C VAL A 217 10.66 8.65 -2.97
N LEU A 218 9.95 7.71 -2.35
CA LEU A 218 8.86 7.96 -1.41
C LEU A 218 9.45 8.44 -0.08
N ASN A 219 8.97 9.56 0.44
CA ASN A 219 9.49 10.13 1.68
C ASN A 219 8.35 10.78 2.48
N TYR A 220 7.51 9.93 3.05
CA TYR A 220 6.48 10.27 4.02
C TYR A 220 6.66 9.25 5.13
N LEU A 221 7.24 9.70 6.25
CA LEU A 221 7.74 8.84 7.33
C LEU A 221 6.83 8.88 8.55
N GLU A 222 5.54 9.07 8.31
CA GLU A 222 4.48 9.03 9.31
C GLU A 222 4.07 7.57 9.55
N ASP A 223 4.43 7.02 10.71
CA ASP A 223 4.11 5.64 11.05
C ASP A 223 2.77 5.48 11.81
N GLN A 224 2.06 6.59 12.04
CA GLN A 224 0.76 6.65 12.73
C GLN A 224 -0.36 7.40 11.97
N GLU A 225 -0.13 7.78 10.71
CA GLU A 225 -1.17 8.46 9.92
C GLU A 225 -2.34 7.53 9.61
N ASP A 226 -3.54 7.92 10.04
CA ASP A 226 -4.77 7.15 9.90
C ASP A 226 -5.67 7.84 8.84
N GLY A 227 -5.50 7.47 7.56
CA GLY A 227 -6.18 8.16 6.46
C GLY A 227 -5.44 8.07 5.13
N GLY A 228 -5.80 8.97 4.20
CA GLY A 228 -5.06 9.19 2.96
C GLY A 228 -4.29 10.50 3.03
N TYR A 229 -3.18 10.60 2.29
CA TYR A 229 -2.30 11.76 2.31
C TYR A 229 -2.98 13.03 1.79
N GLU A 230 -2.85 14.13 2.54
CA GLU A 230 -3.28 15.46 2.12
C GLU A 230 -2.08 16.32 1.75
N PHE A 231 -2.12 16.95 0.58
CA PHE A 231 -1.05 17.84 0.14
C PHE A 231 -1.51 19.27 0.00
N ASP A 232 -0.67 20.16 0.50
CA ASP A 232 -0.76 21.61 0.37
C ASP A 232 0.40 22.16 -0.43
N TYR A 233 0.25 23.40 -0.91
CA TYR A 233 1.38 24.13 -1.47
C TYR A 233 1.51 25.57 -0.96
N ASP A 234 2.77 25.99 -0.84
CA ASP A 234 3.21 27.36 -0.65
C ASP A 234 3.82 27.89 -1.94
N LEU A 235 3.52 29.13 -2.30
CA LEU A 235 4.21 29.84 -3.39
C LEU A 235 4.98 31.01 -2.80
N SER A 236 6.29 31.07 -3.07
CA SER A 236 7.18 32.12 -2.58
C SER A 236 8.01 32.73 -3.71
N ILE A 237 8.45 33.97 -3.52
CA ILE A 237 9.21 34.74 -4.49
C ILE A 237 10.48 35.32 -3.85
N SER A 238 11.57 35.38 -4.61
CA SER A 238 12.86 35.90 -4.16
C SER A 238 13.51 36.78 -5.24
N SER A 239 14.01 37.95 -4.84
CA SER A 239 14.74 38.87 -5.72
C SER A 239 16.24 38.57 -5.81
N ASP A 240 16.83 37.98 -4.76
CA ASP A 240 18.25 37.62 -4.66
C ASP A 240 18.51 36.12 -4.90
N GLY A 241 17.44 35.33 -5.02
CA GLY A 241 17.49 33.87 -5.12
C GLY A 241 17.80 33.15 -3.79
N GLN A 242 17.92 33.89 -2.69
CA GLN A 242 18.28 33.38 -1.36
C GLN A 242 17.11 33.54 -0.38
N THR A 243 16.58 34.75 -0.27
CA THR A 243 15.51 35.11 0.67
C THR A 243 14.17 35.00 -0.04
N PHE A 244 13.36 34.03 0.36
CA PHE A 244 12.03 33.80 -0.21
C PHE A 244 10.93 34.40 0.66
N VAL A 245 10.08 35.21 0.04
CA VAL A 245 8.90 35.82 0.66
C VAL A 245 7.65 35.07 0.21
N PRO A 246 6.81 34.58 1.14
CA PRO A 246 5.60 33.83 0.79
C PRO A 246 4.53 34.75 0.18
N VAL A 247 3.89 34.25 -0.87
CA VAL A 247 2.83 34.89 -1.65
C VAL A 247 1.50 34.16 -1.43
N ILE A 248 1.55 32.83 -1.52
CA ILE A 248 0.46 31.91 -1.24
C ILE A 248 0.94 31.00 -0.11
N ARG A 249 0.06 30.71 0.86
CA ARG A 249 0.39 29.87 2.02
C ARG A 249 -0.66 28.77 2.19
N SER A 250 -0.19 27.53 2.33
CA SER A 250 -1.00 26.36 2.71
C SER A 250 -2.28 26.22 1.90
N GLU A 251 -2.21 26.41 0.58
CA GLU A 251 -3.38 26.18 -0.27
C GLU A 251 -3.56 24.68 -0.50
N PRO A 252 -4.77 24.12 -0.29
CA PRO A 252 -5.06 22.73 -0.60
C PRO A 252 -4.72 22.40 -2.06
N LEU A 253 -3.94 21.34 -2.25
CA LEU A 253 -3.61 20.82 -3.57
C LEU A 253 -4.48 19.61 -3.92
N LEU A 254 -4.36 18.54 -3.13
CA LEU A 254 -5.04 17.26 -3.40
C LEU A 254 -4.98 16.32 -2.20
N THR A 255 -5.92 15.37 -2.15
CA THR A 255 -5.94 14.25 -1.20
C THR A 255 -5.88 12.94 -2.00
N VAL A 256 -5.05 11.99 -1.57
CA VAL A 256 -4.92 10.66 -2.22
C VAL A 256 -5.03 9.54 -1.21
N PRO A 257 -5.63 8.39 -1.59
CA PRO A 257 -5.63 7.22 -0.72
C PRO A 257 -4.20 6.74 -0.45
N ARG A 258 -3.97 6.24 0.76
CA ARG A 258 -2.73 5.56 1.13
C ARG A 258 -2.64 4.22 0.38
N PRO A 259 -1.50 3.89 -0.23
CA PRO A 259 -1.26 2.59 -0.85
C PRO A 259 -1.54 1.46 0.13
N LYS A 260 -2.27 0.42 -0.29
CA LYS A 260 -2.70 -0.66 0.61
C LYS A 260 -2.26 -2.01 0.11
N LEU A 261 -1.51 -2.77 0.92
CA LEU A 261 -1.23 -4.18 0.64
C LEU A 261 -2.51 -4.99 0.86
N THR A 262 -3.07 -5.52 -0.21
CA THR A 262 -4.35 -6.27 -0.20
C THR A 262 -4.13 -7.77 -0.16
N SER A 263 -3.01 -8.24 -0.71
CA SER A 263 -2.63 -9.65 -0.67
C SER A 263 -1.11 -9.79 -0.69
N PHE A 264 -0.61 -10.80 0.02
CA PHE A 264 0.76 -11.25 -0.07
C PHE A 264 0.77 -12.70 0.41
N ALA A 265 1.35 -13.60 -0.37
CA ALA A 265 1.43 -15.01 -0.01
C ALA A 265 2.59 -15.68 -0.74
N LEU A 266 3.15 -16.70 -0.12
CA LEU A 266 3.98 -17.66 -0.83
C LEU A 266 3.09 -18.57 -1.67
N SER A 267 3.58 -18.92 -2.85
CA SER A 267 2.97 -19.88 -3.75
C SER A 267 4.04 -20.92 -4.11
N ALA A 268 3.65 -22.18 -4.16
CA ALA A 268 4.55 -23.27 -4.54
C ALA A 268 4.07 -23.85 -5.87
N GLU A 269 4.95 -23.88 -6.87
CA GLU A 269 4.77 -24.73 -8.05
C GLU A 269 5.12 -26.17 -7.62
N GLU A 270 4.12 -27.04 -7.61
CA GLU A 270 4.33 -28.45 -7.29
C GLU A 270 5.21 -29.10 -8.36
N THR A 271 6.16 -29.92 -7.90
CA THR A 271 6.43 -31.19 -8.57
C THR A 271 5.46 -32.16 -7.95
N HIS A 272 4.59 -32.74 -8.78
CA HIS A 272 3.49 -33.62 -8.39
C HIS A 272 3.68 -34.33 -7.03
N TRP A 273 2.79 -34.04 -6.07
CA TRP A 273 2.86 -34.41 -4.64
C TRP A 273 3.09 -35.90 -4.29
N TRP A 274 3.12 -36.82 -5.25
CA TRP A 274 3.45 -38.22 -5.02
C TRP A 274 4.95 -38.52 -4.95
N ASP A 275 5.81 -37.76 -5.64
CA ASP A 275 7.27 -37.95 -5.56
C ASP A 275 7.79 -37.53 -4.16
N ALA A 276 7.13 -36.54 -3.55
CA ALA A 276 7.37 -36.06 -2.19
C ALA A 276 7.25 -37.13 -1.09
N LEU A 277 6.28 -38.06 -1.22
CA LEU A 277 6.00 -39.08 -0.22
C LEU A 277 6.98 -40.27 -0.35
N ALA A 278 7.43 -40.61 -1.55
CA ALA A 278 8.45 -41.63 -1.80
C ALA A 278 9.83 -41.23 -1.20
N MET A 279 10.11 -39.93 -1.15
CA MET A 279 11.32 -39.36 -0.54
C MET A 279 11.24 -39.16 0.98
N TRP A 280 10.04 -39.17 1.56
CA TRP A 280 9.87 -39.05 3.01
C TRP A 280 10.24 -40.36 3.74
N MET A 281 10.24 -41.50 3.03
CA MET A 281 10.43 -42.82 3.61
C MET A 281 11.69 -43.58 3.13
N SER A 282 12.48 -43.01 2.21
CA SER A 282 13.77 -43.58 1.79
C SER A 282 14.95 -42.82 2.41
N SER A 283 15.80 -43.53 3.14
CA SER A 283 16.91 -42.99 3.95
C SER A 283 18.17 -42.61 3.13
N THR A 284 17.99 -42.15 1.89
CA THR A 284 19.10 -41.76 1.02
C THR A 284 18.89 -40.34 0.51
N SER A 285 19.90 -39.48 0.66
CA SER A 285 19.89 -38.07 0.28
C SER A 285 19.24 -37.86 -1.10
N PRO A 286 18.23 -36.98 -1.21
CA PRO A 286 17.56 -36.76 -2.48
C PRO A 286 18.48 -36.06 -3.48
N ASN A 287 18.38 -36.45 -4.75
CA ASN A 287 18.81 -35.61 -5.86
C ASN A 287 17.85 -34.41 -5.91
N ALA A 288 18.39 -33.22 -6.19
CA ALA A 288 17.62 -31.99 -6.17
C ALA A 288 16.41 -32.01 -7.14
N SER A 289 16.46 -32.83 -8.19
CA SER A 289 15.39 -33.01 -9.18
C SER A 289 14.09 -33.67 -8.69
N GLU A 290 13.95 -34.04 -7.41
CA GLU A 290 12.84 -34.89 -6.92
C GLU A 290 11.94 -34.20 -5.86
N LEU A 291 12.22 -32.96 -5.44
CA LEU A 291 11.57 -32.33 -4.28
C LEU A 291 10.05 -32.07 -4.43
N PRO A 292 9.25 -32.05 -3.33
CA PRO A 292 7.79 -31.78 -3.34
C PRO A 292 7.38 -30.43 -3.93
N VAL A 293 8.26 -29.45 -3.75
CA VAL A 293 8.11 -28.09 -4.25
C VAL A 293 9.25 -27.92 -5.24
N LYS A 294 8.91 -27.64 -6.50
CA LYS A 294 9.90 -27.38 -7.54
C LYS A 294 10.39 -25.94 -7.42
N LEU A 295 9.43 -25.02 -7.35
CA LEU A 295 9.66 -23.59 -7.31
C LEU A 295 8.80 -22.99 -6.21
N LEU A 296 9.40 -22.17 -5.37
CA LEU A 296 8.67 -21.31 -4.46
C LEU A 296 8.70 -19.90 -5.02
N SER A 297 7.51 -19.36 -5.28
CA SER A 297 7.30 -17.97 -5.63
C SER A 297 6.58 -17.23 -4.49
N ALA A 298 6.57 -15.92 -4.58
CA ALA A 298 5.74 -15.06 -3.76
C ALA A 298 4.92 -14.18 -4.69
N LYS A 299 3.65 -14.01 -4.37
CA LYS A 299 2.74 -13.14 -5.11
C LYS A 299 1.96 -12.26 -4.17
N GLY A 300 1.54 -11.10 -4.65
CA GLY A 300 0.70 -10.20 -3.88
C GLY A 300 0.15 -9.07 -4.74
N SER A 301 -0.55 -8.16 -4.10
CA SER A 301 -1.12 -6.98 -4.73
C SER A 301 -1.15 -5.80 -3.77
N ILE A 302 -0.85 -4.61 -4.31
CA ILE A 302 -0.93 -3.32 -3.64
C ILE A 302 -1.92 -2.45 -4.40
N ALA A 303 -3.00 -2.06 -3.73
CA ALA A 303 -3.99 -1.12 -4.25
C ALA A 303 -3.50 0.33 -4.08
N ASP A 304 -4.17 1.24 -4.79
CA ASP A 304 -4.03 2.70 -4.63
C ASP A 304 -2.64 3.26 -4.97
N LEU A 305 -1.90 2.56 -5.83
CA LEU A 305 -0.67 3.04 -6.47
C LEU A 305 -0.90 3.39 -7.94
N ASP A 306 -0.11 4.35 -8.43
CA ASP A 306 0.01 4.59 -9.85
C ASP A 306 0.83 3.47 -10.52
N PRO A 307 0.32 2.85 -11.59
CA PRO A 307 0.98 1.72 -12.24
C PRO A 307 2.32 2.09 -12.88
N GLU A 308 2.48 3.35 -13.31
CA GLU A 308 3.76 3.84 -13.88
C GLU A 308 4.78 4.20 -12.80
N LEU A 309 4.46 4.06 -11.51
CA LEU A 309 5.42 4.25 -10.43
C LEU A 309 6.47 3.13 -10.44
N GLY A 310 6.07 1.90 -10.80
CA GLY A 310 6.95 0.75 -10.81
C GLY A 310 7.65 0.55 -9.47
N LEU A 311 6.88 0.52 -8.38
CA LEU A 311 7.39 0.49 -7.01
C LEU A 311 8.34 -0.71 -6.81
N PRO A 312 9.65 -0.50 -6.56
CA PRO A 312 10.57 -1.60 -6.32
C PRO A 312 10.38 -2.11 -4.90
N ALA A 313 9.94 -3.36 -4.79
CA ALA A 313 9.85 -4.08 -3.53
C ALA A 313 10.85 -5.24 -3.50
N GLN A 314 11.22 -5.66 -2.31
CA GLN A 314 12.14 -6.75 -2.05
C GLN A 314 11.43 -7.82 -1.23
N ILE A 315 11.47 -9.05 -1.73
CA ILE A 315 10.88 -10.20 -1.04
C ILE A 315 12.02 -11.08 -0.58
N SER A 316 12.09 -11.33 0.72
CA SER A 316 13.04 -12.29 1.29
C SER A 316 12.34 -13.54 1.81
N LEU A 317 13.02 -14.67 1.66
CA LEU A 317 12.54 -15.94 2.16
C LEU A 317 13.12 -16.23 3.55
N TRP A 318 12.23 -16.53 4.49
CA TRP A 318 12.57 -16.85 5.87
C TRP A 318 12.02 -18.20 6.27
N MET A 319 12.61 -18.78 7.31
CA MET A 319 12.16 -20.04 7.88
C MET A 319 12.12 -19.98 9.40
N THR A 320 11.16 -20.71 9.97
CA THR A 320 11.09 -21.07 11.38
C THR A 320 11.45 -22.55 11.50
N ASP A 321 12.49 -22.90 12.24
CA ASP A 321 12.88 -24.32 12.44
C ASP A 321 11.96 -25.05 13.44
N ALA A 322 12.24 -26.34 13.67
CA ALA A 322 11.46 -27.20 14.55
C ALA A 322 11.43 -26.71 16.01
N GLU A 323 12.50 -26.03 16.43
CA GLU A 323 12.68 -25.44 17.75
C GLU A 323 12.06 -24.03 17.87
N GLY A 324 11.46 -23.52 16.78
CA GLY A 324 10.80 -22.22 16.74
C GLY A 324 11.74 -21.04 16.48
N LYS A 325 13.01 -21.30 16.12
CA LYS A 325 13.99 -20.26 15.80
C LYS A 325 13.73 -19.72 14.39
N ILE A 326 13.71 -18.39 14.26
CA ILE A 326 13.46 -17.68 13.02
C ILE A 326 14.77 -17.17 12.40
N GLU A 327 15.04 -17.47 11.13
CA GLU A 327 16.24 -17.02 10.42
C GLU A 327 16.05 -16.94 8.89
N PRO A 328 16.85 -16.13 8.17
CA PRO A 328 16.75 -16.03 6.72
C PRO A 328 17.20 -17.34 6.06
N PHE A 329 16.52 -17.73 4.97
CA PHE A 329 16.92 -18.90 4.19
C PHE A 329 17.87 -18.47 3.06
N LYS A 330 19.15 -18.82 3.19
CA LYS A 330 20.23 -18.57 2.19
C LYS A 330 20.34 -17.11 1.70
N ASP A 331 19.87 -16.15 2.50
CA ASP A 331 19.84 -14.72 2.15
C ASP A 331 19.17 -14.44 0.79
N ILE A 332 18.17 -15.23 0.42
CA ILE A 332 17.41 -15.04 -0.81
C ILE A 332 16.62 -13.74 -0.72
N GLU A 333 16.84 -12.85 -1.69
CA GLU A 333 16.14 -11.58 -1.84
C GLU A 333 15.83 -11.35 -3.32
N ALA A 334 14.55 -11.40 -3.69
CA ALA A 334 14.07 -11.09 -5.04
C ALA A 334 13.57 -9.64 -5.09
N THR A 335 13.89 -8.94 -6.17
CA THR A 335 13.33 -7.61 -6.43
C THR A 335 12.14 -7.74 -7.38
N VAL A 336 10.99 -7.19 -6.99
CA VAL A 336 9.77 -7.17 -7.80
C VAL A 336 9.38 -5.74 -8.15
N THR A 337 8.72 -5.60 -9.29
CA THR A 337 8.06 -4.36 -9.69
C THR A 337 6.56 -4.63 -9.68
N VAL A 338 5.80 -3.71 -9.10
CA VAL A 338 4.34 -3.76 -9.12
C VAL A 338 3.84 -3.43 -10.53
N ASP A 339 2.95 -4.26 -11.07
CA ASP A 339 2.38 -4.12 -12.41
C ASP A 339 1.18 -3.15 -12.45
N GLU A 340 0.49 -3.11 -13.58
CA GLU A 340 -0.59 -2.15 -13.81
C GLU A 340 -1.85 -2.36 -12.97
N ASP A 341 -2.08 -3.60 -12.51
CA ASP A 341 -3.19 -3.98 -11.65
C ASP A 341 -2.79 -3.92 -10.15
N GLY A 342 -1.60 -3.42 -9.87
CA GLY A 342 -1.04 -3.42 -8.53
C GLY A 342 -0.50 -4.79 -8.11
N ALA A 343 -0.44 -5.78 -9.00
CA ALA A 343 0.04 -7.12 -8.68
C ALA A 343 1.58 -7.22 -8.79
N PHE A 344 2.15 -8.17 -8.06
CA PHE A 344 3.58 -8.49 -8.14
C PHE A 344 3.80 -9.98 -7.92
N GLU A 345 4.83 -10.52 -8.58
CA GLU A 345 5.27 -11.89 -8.39
C GLU A 345 6.80 -11.98 -8.46
N ALA A 346 7.40 -12.82 -7.61
CA ALA A 346 8.81 -13.18 -7.68
C ALA A 346 9.00 -14.68 -7.46
N GLU A 347 9.85 -15.26 -8.28
CA GLU A 347 10.49 -16.54 -8.00
C GLU A 347 11.55 -16.35 -6.90
N LEU A 348 11.46 -17.13 -5.82
CA LEU A 348 12.37 -17.03 -4.69
C LEU A 348 13.42 -18.14 -4.72
N VAL A 349 12.99 -19.39 -4.79
CA VAL A 349 13.90 -20.53 -4.79
C VAL A 349 13.39 -21.65 -5.67
N ASN A 350 14.26 -22.11 -6.56
CA ASN A 350 14.13 -23.40 -7.21
C ASN A 350 14.81 -24.45 -6.34
N PHE A 351 14.01 -25.31 -5.72
CA PHE A 351 14.49 -26.34 -4.82
C PHE A 351 15.37 -27.38 -5.56
N THR A 352 15.21 -27.50 -6.88
CA THR A 352 16.04 -28.38 -7.72
C THR A 352 17.49 -27.92 -7.92
N GLU A 353 17.81 -26.70 -7.48
CA GLU A 353 19.17 -26.15 -7.55
C GLU A 353 19.91 -26.24 -6.21
N LEU A 354 19.26 -26.73 -5.16
CA LEU A 354 19.88 -26.95 -3.85
C LEU A 354 20.82 -28.16 -3.90
N THR A 355 22.03 -28.05 -3.33
CA THR A 355 23.07 -29.08 -3.48
C THR A 355 22.86 -30.29 -2.56
N LYS A 356 23.78 -31.26 -2.61
CA LYS A 356 23.73 -32.47 -1.75
C LYS A 356 24.20 -32.22 -0.30
N LYS A 357 24.68 -31.02 0.02
CA LYS A 357 25.26 -30.69 1.35
C LYS A 357 24.23 -30.07 2.31
N GLU A 358 23.01 -29.83 1.85
CA GLU A 358 21.94 -29.19 2.60
C GLU A 358 21.33 -30.15 3.63
N ASP A 359 21.04 -29.63 4.83
CA ASP A 359 20.38 -30.36 5.91
C ASP A 359 18.88 -30.48 5.63
N TRP A 360 18.53 -31.41 4.76
CA TRP A 360 17.15 -31.67 4.34
C TRP A 360 16.21 -32.03 5.50
N ALA A 361 16.72 -32.60 6.59
CA ALA A 361 15.91 -32.90 7.77
C ALA A 361 15.43 -31.62 8.45
N ARG A 362 16.35 -30.65 8.64
CA ARG A 362 16.02 -29.31 9.15
C ARG A 362 15.05 -28.56 8.24
N LEU A 363 15.25 -28.62 6.91
CA LEU A 363 14.36 -27.95 5.95
C LEU A 363 12.94 -28.54 5.94
N ARG A 364 12.80 -29.85 6.14
CA ARG A 364 11.49 -30.53 6.22
C ARG A 364 10.71 -30.19 7.48
N ALA A 365 11.40 -29.94 8.58
CA ALA A 365 10.77 -29.57 9.85
C ALA A 365 10.49 -28.06 9.95
N ALA A 366 10.96 -27.28 8.98
CA ALA A 366 10.84 -25.84 8.98
C ALA A 366 9.54 -25.36 8.33
N THR A 367 9.00 -24.24 8.83
CA THR A 367 7.93 -23.49 8.18
C THR A 367 8.53 -22.29 7.46
N PHE A 368 8.29 -22.17 6.15
CA PHE A 368 8.76 -21.03 5.37
C PHE A 368 7.71 -19.93 5.28
N PHE A 369 8.16 -18.69 5.23
CA PHE A 369 7.32 -17.52 5.02
C PHE A 369 8.08 -16.43 4.26
N GLY A 370 7.34 -15.62 3.50
CA GLY A 370 7.89 -14.46 2.80
C GLY A 370 7.86 -13.22 3.68
N VAL A 371 8.87 -12.36 3.53
CA VAL A 371 8.88 -11.02 4.12
C VAL A 371 9.00 -10.01 2.98
N LEU A 372 7.93 -9.23 2.78
CA LEU A 372 7.89 -8.12 1.83
C LEU A 372 8.50 -6.87 2.47
N ARG A 373 9.34 -6.18 1.73
CA ARG A 373 10.03 -4.94 2.12
C ARG A 373 10.05 -3.97 0.95
N LEU A 374 10.26 -2.70 1.22
CA LEU A 374 10.61 -1.72 0.20
C LEU A 374 12.12 -1.59 0.09
N SER A 375 12.62 -1.34 -1.12
CA SER A 375 14.06 -1.13 -1.31
C SER A 375 14.50 0.18 -0.64
N ALA A 376 15.75 0.23 -0.15
CA ALA A 376 16.30 1.48 0.41
C ALA A 376 16.36 2.62 -0.62
N ALA A 377 16.48 2.29 -1.91
CA ALA A 377 16.39 3.26 -2.99
C ALA A 377 14.98 3.88 -3.11
N THR A 378 13.94 3.11 -2.78
CA THR A 378 12.54 3.53 -2.81
C THR A 378 12.23 4.52 -1.69
N THR A 379 12.87 4.41 -0.53
CA THR A 379 12.56 5.25 0.65
C THR A 379 13.59 6.37 0.88
N GLY A 380 14.69 6.41 0.13
CA GLY A 380 15.70 7.47 0.21
C GLY A 380 16.51 7.49 1.51
N THR A 381 16.28 6.52 2.39
CA THR A 381 16.89 6.42 3.72
C THR A 381 18.07 5.43 3.69
N LYS A 382 19.16 5.77 4.39
CA LYS A 382 20.32 4.86 4.56
C LYS A 382 19.97 3.59 5.33
N ASN A 383 18.96 3.67 6.19
CA ASN A 383 18.42 2.58 6.99
C ASN A 383 17.03 2.20 6.44
N ARG A 384 16.74 0.90 6.33
CA ARG A 384 15.44 0.41 5.83
C ARG A 384 14.29 1.00 6.68
N THR A 385 13.29 1.58 6.03
CA THR A 385 12.12 2.21 6.67
C THR A 385 11.06 1.14 7.01
N PRO A 386 10.30 1.29 8.12
CA PRO A 386 9.10 0.48 8.36
C PRO A 386 8.14 0.51 7.18
N ILE A 387 7.74 -0.67 6.70
CA ILE A 387 6.86 -0.75 5.52
C ILE A 387 5.51 -0.08 5.78
N ARG A 388 5.05 -0.05 7.05
CA ARG A 388 3.84 0.66 7.47
C ARG A 388 3.87 2.15 7.21
N CYS A 389 5.05 2.80 7.13
CA CYS A 389 5.13 4.22 6.80
C CYS A 389 4.63 4.48 5.38
N VAL A 390 4.73 3.49 4.49
CA VAL A 390 4.46 3.63 3.06
C VAL A 390 3.21 2.88 2.62
N LEU A 391 2.96 1.69 3.19
CA LEU A 391 1.84 0.82 2.83
C LEU A 391 0.95 0.57 4.05
N ASP A 392 -0.35 0.83 3.91
CA ASP A 392 -1.38 0.33 4.81
C ASP A 392 -1.60 -1.18 4.60
N TYR A 393 -2.04 -1.88 5.65
CA TYR A 393 -2.41 -3.29 5.59
C TYR A 393 -3.28 -3.69 6.78
N ASP A 394 -4.12 -4.72 6.57
CA ASP A 394 -4.96 -5.28 7.63
C ASP A 394 -4.13 -6.14 8.60
N GLU A 395 -3.99 -5.71 9.85
CA GLU A 395 -3.26 -6.45 10.91
C GLU A 395 -3.92 -7.80 11.29
N ALA A 396 -5.18 -8.03 10.89
CA ALA A 396 -5.79 -9.34 10.99
C ALA A 396 -5.21 -10.33 9.98
N GLN A 397 -4.68 -9.85 8.85
CA GLN A 397 -4.13 -10.65 7.75
C GLN A 397 -2.60 -10.63 7.71
N PHE A 398 -1.99 -9.54 8.16
CA PHE A 398 -0.57 -9.29 8.05
C PHE A 398 0.04 -8.96 9.40
N ILE A 399 1.31 -9.32 9.60
CA ILE A 399 2.05 -9.04 10.82
C ILE A 399 3.30 -8.22 10.46
N PRO A 400 3.53 -7.08 11.14
CA PRO A 400 4.82 -6.39 11.07
C PRO A 400 5.94 -7.36 11.46
N PHE A 401 7.00 -7.46 10.66
CA PHE A 401 8.14 -8.32 10.96
C PHE A 401 9.02 -7.72 12.10
N HIS A 402 8.53 -7.82 13.35
CA HIS A 402 9.11 -7.21 14.56
C HIS A 402 9.14 -8.09 15.83
N GLU A 403 8.33 -9.15 15.95
CA GLU A 403 8.05 -9.78 17.27
C GLU A 403 8.94 -10.98 17.72
N GLY A 404 10.04 -11.31 17.04
CA GLY A 404 10.92 -12.41 17.46
C GLY A 404 12.11 -11.96 18.32
N THR A 405 12.68 -12.80 19.19
CA THR A 405 14.01 -12.60 19.83
C THR A 405 15.15 -13.10 18.92
N GLY A 406 16.27 -12.37 18.78
CA GLY A 406 17.36 -12.67 17.81
C GLY A 406 18.10 -11.44 17.23
N ALA A 407 19.28 -11.61 16.61
CA ALA A 407 20.22 -10.53 16.30
C ALA A 407 20.22 -10.01 14.84
N SER A 408 19.06 -9.97 14.16
CA SER A 408 19.01 -9.55 12.74
C SER A 408 18.73 -8.04 12.57
N PRO A 409 19.48 -7.32 11.71
CA PRO A 409 19.29 -5.88 11.43
C PRO A 409 18.05 -5.56 10.58
N LEU A 410 17.25 -6.56 10.20
CA LEU A 410 16.09 -6.43 9.30
C LEU A 410 14.74 -6.29 10.02
N ARG A 411 14.75 -6.40 11.36
CA ARG A 411 13.58 -6.19 12.23
C ARG A 411 13.15 -4.74 12.11
N GLY A 412 11.88 -4.46 11.89
CA GLY A 412 11.50 -3.07 11.70
C GLY A 412 10.73 -2.75 10.43
N THR A 413 11.00 -3.54 9.38
CA THR A 413 11.14 -2.95 8.04
C THR A 413 10.35 -3.66 6.95
N GLY A 414 9.61 -4.69 7.33
CA GLY A 414 8.84 -5.52 6.41
C GLY A 414 7.60 -6.11 7.05
N VAL A 415 6.80 -6.76 6.22
CA VAL A 415 5.53 -7.38 6.60
C VAL A 415 5.49 -8.81 6.10
N CYS A 416 4.86 -9.69 6.87
CA CYS A 416 4.57 -11.06 6.48
C CYS A 416 3.09 -11.39 6.67
N THR A 417 2.64 -12.44 6.01
CA THR A 417 1.25 -12.88 6.08
C THR A 417 1.03 -13.72 7.34
N LYS A 418 -0.01 -13.39 8.10
CA LYS A 418 -0.38 -14.07 9.34
C LYS A 418 -0.79 -15.50 9.04
N GLY A 419 -0.19 -16.44 9.76
CA GLY A 419 -0.53 -17.85 9.60
C GLY A 419 -0.13 -18.47 8.26
N ALA A 420 0.76 -17.82 7.48
CA ALA A 420 1.33 -18.40 6.27
C ALA A 420 2.14 -19.65 6.59
N LYS A 421 1.45 -20.78 6.69
CA LYS A 421 1.99 -22.09 6.39
C LYS A 421 1.93 -22.22 4.88
N ILE A 422 3.01 -22.68 4.26
CA ILE A 422 2.92 -23.24 2.91
C ILE A 422 2.06 -24.49 3.06
N GLU A 423 0.76 -24.36 2.83
CA GLU A 423 -0.11 -25.50 2.65
C GLU A 423 0.10 -26.00 1.22
N PRO A 424 0.32 -27.31 1.00
CA PRO A 424 0.42 -27.87 -0.34
C PRO A 424 -0.83 -27.48 -1.14
N VAL A 425 -0.64 -26.76 -2.24
CA VAL A 425 -1.74 -26.29 -3.09
C VAL A 425 -2.29 -27.47 -3.90
N GLY A 426 -3.20 -28.19 -3.25
CA GLY A 426 -4.00 -29.30 -3.80
C GLY A 426 -5.12 -29.76 -2.87
N ALA A 427 -5.29 -29.13 -1.70
CA ALA A 427 -6.19 -29.57 -0.64
C ALA A 427 -7.66 -29.12 -0.81
N THR A 428 -8.21 -29.18 -2.03
CA THR A 428 -9.68 -29.12 -2.19
C THR A 428 -10.20 -30.52 -2.48
N ALA A 429 -11.42 -30.79 -2.03
CA ALA A 429 -12.10 -32.06 -2.28
C ALA A 429 -12.12 -32.42 -3.79
N ASP A 430 -12.25 -31.40 -4.64
CA ASP A 430 -12.27 -31.54 -6.10
C ASP A 430 -10.90 -31.94 -6.67
N GLY A 431 -9.81 -31.39 -6.13
CA GLY A 431 -8.45 -31.75 -6.51
C GLY A 431 -8.16 -33.23 -6.24
N TYR A 432 -8.53 -33.72 -5.07
CA TYR A 432 -8.35 -35.14 -4.74
C TYR A 432 -9.32 -36.05 -5.51
N ASN A 433 -10.56 -35.66 -5.72
CA ASN A 433 -11.53 -36.44 -6.49
C ASN A 433 -11.14 -36.58 -7.98
N ALA A 434 -10.46 -35.58 -8.55
CA ALA A 434 -9.96 -35.63 -9.93
C ALA A 434 -8.97 -36.80 -10.18
N LEU A 435 -8.26 -37.26 -9.15
CA LEU A 435 -7.32 -38.39 -9.24
C LEU A 435 -8.02 -39.69 -9.64
N LEU A 436 -9.28 -39.88 -9.23
CA LEU A 436 -10.04 -41.09 -9.53
C LEU A 436 -10.20 -41.29 -11.04
N LYS A 437 -10.29 -40.20 -11.82
CA LYS A 437 -10.50 -40.20 -13.27
C LYS A 437 -9.29 -40.68 -14.08
N LYS A 438 -8.12 -40.83 -13.45
CA LYS A 438 -6.90 -41.30 -14.11
C LYS A 438 -6.84 -42.83 -14.25
N MET A 439 -7.73 -43.55 -13.58
CA MET A 439 -7.83 -45.00 -13.66
C MET A 439 -9.25 -45.45 -13.95
N GLU A 440 -9.38 -46.44 -14.82
CA GLU A 440 -10.67 -47.00 -15.21
C GLU A 440 -10.84 -48.41 -14.63
N PRO A 441 -11.78 -48.63 -13.69
CA PRO A 441 -11.99 -49.95 -13.08
C PRO A 441 -12.68 -50.96 -14.02
N GLY A 442 -12.99 -50.57 -15.26
CA GLY A 442 -13.82 -51.33 -16.19
C GLY A 442 -15.33 -51.14 -15.96
N SER A 443 -16.16 -51.87 -16.70
CA SER A 443 -17.62 -51.75 -16.60
C SER A 443 -18.14 -52.40 -15.32
N MET A 444 -18.66 -51.59 -14.40
CA MET A 444 -19.19 -52.01 -13.09
C MET A 444 -20.64 -51.50 -12.90
N SER A 445 -21.59 -51.96 -13.72
CA SER A 445 -22.98 -51.45 -13.68
C SER A 445 -23.66 -51.59 -12.31
N GLN A 446 -23.46 -52.72 -11.63
CA GLN A 446 -24.01 -52.95 -10.29
C GLN A 446 -23.40 -52.02 -9.22
N ALA A 447 -22.13 -51.62 -9.38
CA ALA A 447 -21.48 -50.64 -8.51
C ALA A 447 -22.19 -49.28 -8.60
N ILE A 448 -22.42 -48.84 -9.83
CA ILE A 448 -23.08 -47.57 -10.13
C ILE A 448 -24.52 -47.57 -9.58
N GLU A 449 -25.28 -48.65 -9.79
CA GLU A 449 -26.63 -48.79 -9.24
C GLU A 449 -26.62 -48.70 -7.70
N ARG A 450 -25.66 -49.34 -7.03
CA ARG A 450 -25.52 -49.25 -5.56
C ARG A 450 -25.13 -47.85 -5.09
N ALA A 451 -24.23 -47.16 -5.80
CA ALA A 451 -23.86 -45.78 -5.50
C ALA A 451 -25.08 -44.84 -5.61
N GLN A 452 -25.93 -45.05 -6.62
CA GLN A 452 -27.19 -44.30 -6.78
C GLN A 452 -28.16 -44.50 -5.61
N VAL A 453 -28.32 -45.74 -5.13
CA VAL A 453 -29.15 -46.04 -3.93
C VAL A 453 -28.61 -45.32 -2.70
N ASP A 454 -27.29 -45.24 -2.55
CA ASP A 454 -26.63 -44.65 -1.40
C ASP A 454 -26.44 -43.12 -1.51
N ALA A 455 -26.74 -42.53 -2.67
CA ALA A 455 -26.44 -41.13 -3.02
C ALA A 455 -26.91 -40.09 -2.01
N LYS A 456 -28.15 -40.25 -1.51
CA LYS A 456 -28.71 -39.30 -0.52
C LYS A 456 -27.87 -39.28 0.75
N LYS A 457 -27.50 -40.45 1.27
CA LYS A 457 -26.69 -40.54 2.49
C LYS A 457 -25.25 -40.12 2.22
N ALA A 458 -24.72 -40.40 1.03
CA ALA A 458 -23.39 -39.99 0.61
C ALA A 458 -23.26 -38.45 0.61
N GLN A 459 -24.28 -37.73 0.11
CA GLN A 459 -24.32 -36.28 0.12
C GLN A 459 -24.28 -35.69 1.54
N GLU A 460 -24.96 -36.32 2.51
CA GLU A 460 -24.94 -35.90 3.93
C GLU A 460 -23.54 -36.06 4.55
N LEU A 461 -22.74 -37.00 4.05
CA LEU A 461 -21.42 -37.35 4.57
C LEU A 461 -20.27 -36.60 3.85
N VAL A 462 -20.56 -35.76 2.87
CA VAL A 462 -19.55 -34.95 2.16
C VAL A 462 -18.68 -34.13 3.15
N PRO A 463 -19.23 -33.39 4.14
CA PRO A 463 -18.38 -32.62 5.06
C PRO A 463 -17.40 -33.49 5.87
N MET A 464 -17.87 -34.64 6.36
CA MET A 464 -17.03 -35.59 7.09
C MET A 464 -15.92 -36.15 6.19
N THR A 465 -16.26 -36.52 4.94
CA THR A 465 -15.27 -37.10 4.03
C THR A 465 -14.29 -36.08 3.46
N LYS A 466 -14.65 -34.79 3.37
CA LYS A 466 -13.70 -33.70 3.14
C LYS A 466 -12.65 -33.65 4.26
N GLN A 467 -13.09 -33.66 5.52
CA GLN A 467 -12.20 -33.67 6.67
C GLN A 467 -11.27 -34.91 6.69
N LEU A 468 -11.78 -36.08 6.31
CA LEU A 468 -10.97 -37.29 6.17
C LEU A 468 -9.96 -37.17 5.02
N GLY A 469 -10.37 -36.58 3.90
CA GLY A 469 -9.51 -36.38 2.74
C GLY A 469 -8.33 -35.45 3.06
N GLU A 470 -8.60 -34.33 3.73
CA GLU A 470 -7.59 -33.40 4.24
C GLU A 470 -6.61 -34.09 5.19
N LYS A 471 -7.11 -34.90 6.13
CA LYS A 471 -6.28 -35.51 7.17
C LYS A 471 -5.47 -36.73 6.70
N TYR A 472 -6.03 -37.57 5.83
CA TYR A 472 -5.44 -38.86 5.46
C TYR A 472 -4.92 -38.92 4.02
N GLY A 473 -5.20 -37.90 3.20
CA GLY A 473 -4.82 -37.85 1.79
C GLY A 473 -5.55 -38.89 0.94
N ILE A 474 -6.83 -39.13 1.26
CA ILE A 474 -7.72 -40.00 0.49
C ILE A 474 -8.69 -39.11 -0.31
N PRO A 475 -9.03 -39.43 -1.58
CA PRO A 475 -10.13 -38.76 -2.26
C PRO A 475 -11.42 -38.87 -1.43
N PRO A 476 -12.09 -37.76 -1.08
CA PRO A 476 -13.32 -37.81 -0.30
C PRO A 476 -14.38 -38.74 -0.91
N ALA A 477 -14.50 -38.77 -2.23
CA ALA A 477 -15.38 -39.68 -2.94
C ALA A 477 -14.95 -41.16 -2.81
N LEU A 478 -13.65 -41.44 -2.68
CA LEU A 478 -13.15 -42.80 -2.42
C LEU A 478 -13.51 -43.28 -1.03
N ALA A 479 -13.44 -42.40 -0.02
CA ALA A 479 -13.93 -42.72 1.32
C ALA A 479 -15.43 -43.07 1.31
N LEU A 480 -16.25 -42.32 0.57
CA LEU A 480 -17.66 -42.65 0.35
C LEU A 480 -17.84 -43.99 -0.39
N GLY A 481 -16.99 -44.27 -1.38
CA GLY A 481 -16.97 -45.55 -2.11
C GLY A 481 -16.74 -46.75 -1.18
N ILE A 482 -15.74 -46.66 -0.29
CA ILE A 482 -15.45 -47.70 0.71
C ILE A 482 -16.66 -47.88 1.62
N ALA A 483 -17.16 -46.80 2.22
CA ALA A 483 -18.30 -46.85 3.15
C ALA A 483 -19.58 -47.40 2.50
N SER A 484 -19.83 -47.08 1.22
CA SER A 484 -20.93 -47.64 0.44
C SER A 484 -20.75 -49.15 0.21
N ARG A 485 -19.54 -49.61 -0.16
CA ARG A 485 -19.26 -51.04 -0.35
C ARG A 485 -19.40 -51.82 0.96
N GLU A 486 -18.93 -51.26 2.06
CA GLU A 486 -18.87 -51.94 3.35
C GLU A 486 -20.24 -52.08 4.03
N SER A 487 -21.06 -51.03 4.03
CA SER A 487 -22.29 -51.03 4.82
C SER A 487 -23.50 -50.38 4.14
N GLY A 488 -23.36 -49.96 2.88
CA GLY A 488 -24.33 -49.08 2.24
C GLY A 488 -24.51 -47.78 3.03
N LEU A 489 -23.41 -47.22 3.55
CA LEU A 489 -23.41 -46.03 4.42
C LEU A 489 -24.30 -46.23 5.67
N CYS A 490 -24.05 -47.30 6.41
CA CYS A 490 -24.78 -47.80 7.59
C CYS A 490 -26.15 -48.44 7.31
N ARG A 491 -26.69 -48.38 6.09
CA ARG A 491 -28.03 -48.91 5.76
C ARG A 491 -28.16 -50.43 5.93
N LEU A 492 -27.07 -51.18 5.79
CA LEU A 492 -27.05 -52.64 5.85
C LEU A 492 -26.61 -53.20 7.21
N LEU A 493 -26.41 -52.34 8.21
CA LEU A 493 -26.01 -52.75 9.56
C LEU A 493 -27.21 -53.20 10.39
N ASP A 494 -26.97 -54.08 11.34
CA ASP A 494 -27.96 -54.40 12.36
C ASP A 494 -28.20 -53.21 13.31
N LYS A 495 -29.17 -53.37 14.22
CA LYS A 495 -29.54 -52.34 15.21
C LYS A 495 -28.42 -51.94 16.18
N HIS A 496 -27.33 -52.69 16.22
CA HIS A 496 -26.15 -52.44 17.07
C HIS A 496 -24.96 -51.90 16.27
N GLY A 497 -25.13 -51.66 14.96
CA GLY A 497 -24.08 -51.14 14.09
C GLY A 497 -23.13 -52.22 13.57
N TYR A 498 -23.50 -53.50 13.64
CA TYR A 498 -22.67 -54.60 13.17
C TYR A 498 -23.14 -55.14 11.81
N GLY A 499 -22.17 -55.59 11.01
CA GLY A 499 -22.33 -56.41 9.81
C GLY A 499 -21.44 -57.66 9.89
N ASP A 500 -21.27 -58.35 8.76
CA ASP A 500 -20.46 -59.58 8.63
C ASP A 500 -20.59 -60.57 9.81
N HIS A 501 -21.81 -61.07 10.04
CA HIS A 501 -22.12 -62.02 11.13
C HIS A 501 -21.70 -61.52 12.53
N GLY A 502 -21.67 -60.20 12.73
CA GLY A 502 -21.32 -59.57 14.00
C GLY A 502 -19.84 -59.22 14.15
N ASN A 503 -19.01 -59.34 13.11
CA ASN A 503 -17.56 -59.06 13.19
C ASN A 503 -17.17 -57.66 12.71
N GLY A 504 -17.78 -57.18 11.62
CA GLY A 504 -17.55 -55.84 11.09
C GLY A 504 -18.38 -54.80 11.85
N TYR A 505 -17.76 -53.70 12.28
CA TYR A 505 -18.43 -52.63 13.02
C TYR A 505 -18.48 -51.32 12.22
N GLY A 506 -19.63 -50.66 12.25
CA GLY A 506 -19.85 -49.31 11.73
C GLY A 506 -19.72 -49.16 10.21
N MET A 507 -19.74 -47.90 9.77
CA MET A 507 -19.86 -47.46 8.38
C MET A 507 -18.80 -48.05 7.45
N PHE A 508 -17.56 -48.18 7.94
CA PHE A 508 -16.42 -48.74 7.22
C PHE A 508 -16.07 -50.19 7.62
N GLN A 509 -16.95 -50.86 8.37
CA GLN A 509 -16.81 -52.27 8.78
C GLN A 509 -15.44 -52.64 9.36
N VAL A 510 -14.98 -51.90 10.38
CA VAL A 510 -13.74 -52.24 11.08
C VAL A 510 -13.91 -53.58 11.78
N ASP A 511 -13.02 -54.53 11.49
CA ASP A 511 -13.09 -55.90 12.03
C ASP A 511 -12.59 -55.96 13.48
N LYS A 512 -13.50 -56.26 14.40
CA LYS A 512 -13.24 -56.35 15.84
C LYS A 512 -12.24 -57.45 16.24
N ARG A 513 -11.97 -58.41 15.34
CA ARG A 513 -10.99 -59.48 15.57
C ARG A 513 -9.56 -58.98 15.50
N TYR A 514 -9.33 -57.86 14.79
CA TYR A 514 -8.00 -57.30 14.55
C TYR A 514 -7.80 -55.90 15.17
N HIS A 515 -8.90 -55.20 15.50
CA HIS A 515 -8.85 -53.83 16.00
C HIS A 515 -9.79 -53.62 17.20
N GLU A 516 -9.36 -52.80 18.15
CA GLU A 516 -10.23 -52.25 19.19
C GLU A 516 -11.14 -51.19 18.56
N LEU A 517 -12.45 -51.35 18.67
CA LEU A 517 -13.45 -50.48 18.02
C LEU A 517 -13.52 -49.11 18.68
N LYS A 518 -13.60 -48.04 17.88
CA LYS A 518 -13.67 -46.65 18.36
C LYS A 518 -14.92 -45.92 17.85
N GLY A 519 -15.46 -45.03 18.68
CA GLY A 519 -16.63 -44.21 18.34
C GLY A 519 -17.93 -44.99 18.13
N GLY A 520 -18.98 -44.25 17.76
CA GLY A 520 -20.25 -44.82 17.28
C GLY A 520 -20.18 -45.25 15.81
N PRO A 521 -21.14 -46.07 15.32
CA PRO A 521 -21.05 -46.73 14.01
C PRO A 521 -21.00 -45.77 12.82
N ASP A 522 -21.52 -44.56 12.93
CA ASP A 522 -21.49 -43.50 11.89
C ASP A 522 -20.67 -42.26 12.32
N SER A 523 -19.90 -42.37 13.40
CA SER A 523 -19.14 -41.25 13.96
C SER A 523 -17.87 -40.92 13.18
N LEU A 524 -17.42 -39.66 13.27
CA LEU A 524 -16.13 -39.25 12.73
C LEU A 524 -14.97 -40.06 13.34
N GLU A 525 -15.01 -40.36 14.64
CA GLU A 525 -13.97 -41.15 15.31
C GLU A 525 -13.83 -42.56 14.69
N HIS A 526 -14.94 -43.22 14.40
CA HIS A 526 -14.96 -44.50 13.67
C HIS A 526 -14.40 -44.35 12.26
N ALA A 527 -14.79 -43.29 11.55
CA ALA A 527 -14.30 -43.02 10.20
C ALA A 527 -12.78 -42.75 10.19
N GLU A 528 -12.25 -41.99 11.15
CA GLU A 528 -10.82 -41.76 11.33
C GLU A 528 -10.05 -43.04 11.63
N GLN A 529 -10.62 -43.93 12.44
CA GLN A 529 -10.03 -45.25 12.68
C GLN A 529 -9.90 -46.04 11.38
N ALA A 530 -10.97 -46.13 10.58
CA ALA A 530 -10.95 -46.82 9.31
C ALA A 530 -9.94 -46.22 8.33
N MET A 531 -9.88 -44.88 8.24
CA MET A 531 -8.91 -44.20 7.36
C MET A 531 -7.47 -44.40 7.84
N THR A 532 -7.23 -44.55 9.14
CA THR A 532 -5.92 -44.93 9.67
C THR A 532 -5.50 -46.32 9.20
N ILE A 533 -6.42 -47.29 9.19
CA ILE A 533 -6.17 -48.65 8.69
C ILE A 533 -5.88 -48.63 7.18
N TRP A 534 -6.73 -47.95 6.40
CA TRP A 534 -6.52 -47.78 4.97
C TRP A 534 -5.19 -47.11 4.66
N LYS A 535 -4.83 -46.04 5.40
CA LYS A 535 -3.54 -45.35 5.25
C LYS A 535 -2.36 -46.25 5.59
N GLY A 536 -2.49 -47.13 6.58
CA GLY A 536 -1.49 -48.15 6.89
C GLY A 536 -1.28 -49.14 5.74
N ASN A 537 -2.36 -49.57 5.08
CA ASN A 537 -2.29 -50.41 3.88
C ASN A 537 -1.64 -49.68 2.70
N LEU A 538 -2.03 -48.43 2.46
CA LEU A 538 -1.42 -47.58 1.42
C LEU A 538 0.09 -47.44 1.64
N THR A 539 0.50 -47.12 2.87
CA THR A 539 1.91 -47.01 3.26
C THR A 539 2.66 -48.33 3.01
N THR A 540 2.05 -49.46 3.35
CA THR A 540 2.65 -50.78 3.11
C THR A 540 2.84 -51.07 1.62
N LEU A 541 1.86 -50.72 0.79
CA LEU A 541 1.94 -50.97 -0.66
C LEU A 541 2.84 -49.99 -1.39
N GLN A 542 2.93 -48.75 -0.93
CA GLN A 542 3.90 -47.78 -1.40
C GLN A 542 5.33 -48.31 -1.20
N ALA A 543 5.62 -48.87 -0.02
CA ALA A 543 6.91 -49.50 0.25
C ALA A 543 7.13 -50.78 -0.57
N LYS A 544 6.09 -51.60 -0.75
CA LYS A 544 6.17 -52.87 -1.48
C LYS A 544 6.30 -52.68 -2.99
N TYR A 545 5.66 -51.64 -3.55
CA TYR A 545 5.52 -51.40 -4.98
C TYR A 545 5.79 -49.92 -5.33
N PRO A 546 7.03 -49.44 -5.15
CA PRO A 546 7.37 -48.03 -5.41
C PRO A 546 7.27 -47.64 -6.90
N SER A 547 7.28 -48.60 -7.83
CA SER A 547 7.15 -48.35 -9.27
C SER A 547 5.72 -48.23 -9.79
N TRP A 548 4.71 -48.48 -8.94
CA TRP A 548 3.30 -48.28 -9.26
C TRP A 548 2.97 -46.79 -9.18
N THR A 549 2.03 -46.33 -10.02
CA THR A 549 1.55 -44.95 -9.90
C THR A 549 0.77 -44.78 -8.59
N PRO A 550 0.58 -43.54 -8.11
CA PRO A 550 -0.15 -43.29 -6.86
C PRO A 550 -1.57 -43.84 -6.89
N GLU A 551 -2.26 -43.70 -8.02
CA GLU A 551 -3.60 -44.22 -8.19
C GLU A 551 -3.60 -45.76 -8.17
N GLN A 552 -2.59 -46.41 -8.75
CA GLN A 552 -2.41 -47.87 -8.69
C GLN A 552 -2.16 -48.35 -7.26
N GLN A 553 -1.37 -47.59 -6.49
CA GLN A 553 -1.13 -47.87 -5.07
C GLN A 553 -2.39 -47.65 -4.23
N MET A 554 -3.19 -46.62 -4.51
CA MET A 554 -4.49 -46.40 -3.88
C MET A 554 -5.48 -47.52 -4.21
N ALA A 555 -5.55 -47.95 -5.47
CA ALA A 555 -6.37 -49.10 -5.88
C ALA A 555 -5.94 -50.37 -5.12
N GLY A 556 -4.62 -50.60 -5.03
CA GLY A 556 -4.06 -51.67 -4.21
C GLY A 556 -4.41 -51.53 -2.72
N ALA A 557 -4.35 -50.31 -2.16
CA ALA A 557 -4.64 -50.06 -0.75
C ALA A 557 -6.11 -50.33 -0.41
N THR A 558 -6.99 -49.97 -1.33
CA THR A 558 -8.42 -50.29 -1.26
C THR A 558 -8.64 -51.80 -1.33
N ALA A 559 -7.96 -52.54 -2.22
CA ALA A 559 -8.02 -54.02 -2.20
C ALA A 559 -7.47 -54.59 -0.87
N ALA A 560 -6.34 -54.07 -0.41
CA ALA A 560 -5.69 -54.46 0.84
C ALA A 560 -6.54 -54.17 2.08
N TYR A 561 -7.44 -53.19 2.03
CA TYR A 561 -8.39 -52.94 3.11
C TYR A 561 -9.31 -54.15 3.35
N ASN A 562 -9.68 -54.87 2.29
CA ASN A 562 -10.52 -56.06 2.38
C ASN A 562 -9.75 -57.34 2.73
N PHE A 563 -8.63 -57.62 2.07
CA PHE A 563 -7.92 -58.91 2.19
C PHE A 563 -6.48 -58.83 2.75
N GLY A 564 -6.02 -57.65 3.16
CA GLY A 564 -4.65 -57.39 3.61
C GLY A 564 -3.62 -57.18 2.50
N SER A 565 -2.62 -56.34 2.77
CA SER A 565 -1.56 -55.94 1.83
C SER A 565 -0.65 -57.08 1.32
N LYS A 566 -0.63 -58.23 1.99
CA LYS A 566 0.12 -59.42 1.54
C LYS A 566 -0.46 -60.02 0.26
N ASN A 567 -1.77 -59.88 0.03
CA ASN A 567 -2.47 -60.48 -1.11
C ASN A 567 -2.43 -59.61 -2.37
N VAL A 568 -2.09 -58.33 -2.26
CA VAL A 568 -1.85 -57.47 -3.42
C VAL A 568 -0.60 -57.91 -4.15
N LYS A 569 -0.75 -58.47 -5.35
CA LYS A 569 0.32 -59.05 -6.18
C LYS A 569 0.35 -58.54 -7.63
N THR A 570 -0.75 -58.00 -8.13
CA THR A 570 -0.90 -57.61 -9.53
C THR A 570 -1.03 -56.10 -9.68
N ARG A 571 -0.25 -55.51 -10.59
CA ARG A 571 -0.29 -54.06 -10.88
C ARG A 571 -1.50 -53.74 -11.75
N PRO A 572 -2.41 -52.84 -11.36
CA PRO A 572 -3.58 -52.48 -12.16
C PRO A 572 -3.21 -51.44 -13.24
N THR A 573 -2.68 -51.89 -14.38
CA THR A 573 -2.35 -51.01 -15.51
C THR A 573 -3.50 -50.82 -16.50
N ASP A 574 -4.47 -51.72 -16.46
CA ASP A 574 -5.68 -51.73 -17.29
C ASP A 574 -6.81 -52.49 -16.54
N ALA A 575 -8.02 -52.48 -17.09
CA ALA A 575 -9.18 -53.12 -16.44
C ALA A 575 -8.98 -54.63 -16.18
N LYS A 576 -8.20 -55.33 -17.03
CA LYS A 576 -7.97 -56.78 -16.89
C LYS A 576 -7.00 -57.08 -15.75
N SER A 577 -5.89 -56.36 -15.68
CA SER A 577 -4.90 -56.48 -14.62
C SER A 577 -5.42 -55.95 -13.28
N TRP A 578 -6.36 -54.99 -13.30
CA TRP A 578 -7.10 -54.60 -12.11
C TRP A 578 -8.06 -55.69 -11.64
N ALA A 579 -8.73 -56.42 -12.54
CA ALA A 579 -9.50 -57.59 -12.13
C ALA A 579 -8.62 -58.61 -11.38
N GLN A 580 -7.41 -58.85 -11.87
CA GLN A 580 -6.43 -59.73 -11.23
C GLN A 580 -5.82 -59.16 -9.93
N LEU A 581 -5.92 -57.86 -9.70
CA LEU A 581 -5.55 -57.26 -8.40
C LEU A 581 -6.57 -57.67 -7.32
N ASP A 582 -7.84 -57.77 -7.70
CA ASP A 582 -8.94 -58.11 -6.80
C ASP A 582 -9.13 -59.62 -6.57
N ASP A 583 -8.36 -60.50 -7.23
CA ASP A 583 -8.42 -61.95 -7.04
C ASP A 583 -8.25 -62.32 -5.55
N GLY A 584 -9.30 -62.88 -4.95
CA GLY A 584 -9.37 -63.26 -3.53
C GLY A 584 -9.90 -62.17 -2.59
N THR A 585 -10.26 -60.98 -3.10
CA THR A 585 -11.10 -60.04 -2.35
C THR A 585 -12.54 -60.55 -2.29
N THR A 586 -13.36 -60.06 -1.35
CA THR A 586 -14.79 -60.41 -1.31
C THR A 586 -15.44 -60.08 -2.65
N GLY A 587 -15.91 -61.08 -3.39
CA GLY A 587 -16.54 -60.92 -4.71
C GLY A 587 -15.58 -60.81 -5.90
N ASP A 588 -14.26 -60.94 -5.66
CA ASP A 588 -13.20 -60.77 -6.66
C ASP A 588 -13.26 -59.44 -7.43
N ASP A 589 -13.79 -58.41 -6.78
CA ASP A 589 -14.09 -57.11 -7.39
C ASP A 589 -13.99 -55.92 -6.42
N TYR A 590 -13.46 -56.11 -5.21
CA TYR A 590 -13.63 -55.12 -4.13
C TYR A 590 -13.10 -53.72 -4.49
N SER A 591 -11.84 -53.61 -4.93
CA SER A 591 -11.27 -52.29 -5.21
C SER A 591 -11.86 -51.65 -6.47
N ARG A 592 -12.20 -52.44 -7.50
CA ARG A 592 -12.88 -51.94 -8.71
C ARG A 592 -14.30 -51.47 -8.44
N ASP A 593 -15.07 -52.20 -7.63
CA ASP A 593 -16.42 -51.77 -7.25
C ASP A 593 -16.33 -50.47 -6.45
N VAL A 594 -15.52 -50.43 -5.39
CA VAL A 594 -15.31 -49.21 -4.58
C VAL A 594 -14.92 -48.02 -5.46
N TRP A 595 -13.99 -48.21 -6.41
CA TRP A 595 -13.54 -47.14 -7.30
C TRP A 595 -14.65 -46.66 -8.25
N ALA A 596 -15.45 -47.58 -8.79
CA ALA A 596 -16.58 -47.24 -9.64
C ALA A 596 -17.66 -46.46 -8.88
N ARG A 597 -17.94 -46.81 -7.63
CA ARG A 597 -18.83 -46.03 -6.76
C ARG A 597 -18.26 -44.64 -6.48
N ALA A 598 -16.96 -44.58 -6.18
CA ALA A 598 -16.25 -43.33 -5.91
C ALA A 598 -16.28 -42.38 -7.11
N LEU A 599 -16.05 -42.88 -8.32
CA LEU A 599 -16.18 -42.11 -9.56
C LEU A 599 -17.59 -41.52 -9.71
N TRP A 600 -18.62 -42.35 -9.49
CA TRP A 600 -20.00 -41.88 -9.56
C TRP A 600 -20.29 -40.78 -8.53
N PHE A 601 -19.83 -40.93 -7.28
CA PHE A 601 -19.99 -39.90 -6.24
C PHE A 601 -19.23 -38.61 -6.57
N ALA A 602 -18.00 -38.72 -7.09
CA ALA A 602 -17.20 -37.58 -7.50
C ALA A 602 -17.91 -36.73 -8.58
N GLU A 603 -18.67 -37.37 -9.47
CA GLU A 603 -19.37 -36.69 -10.57
C GLU A 603 -20.80 -36.24 -10.21
N SER A 604 -21.46 -36.93 -9.29
CA SER A 604 -22.90 -36.78 -9.04
C SER A 604 -23.25 -36.00 -7.78
N LEU A 605 -22.32 -35.89 -6.82
CA LEU A 605 -22.54 -35.15 -5.58
C LEU A 605 -22.07 -33.71 -5.68
N LYS A 606 -22.62 -32.86 -4.81
CA LYS A 606 -22.16 -31.47 -4.64
C LYS A 606 -20.99 -31.46 -3.66
N TRP A 607 -19.86 -30.96 -4.14
CA TRP A 607 -18.59 -30.89 -3.40
C TRP A 607 -18.21 -29.46 -2.98
N ASP A 608 -19.03 -28.45 -3.31
CA ASP A 608 -18.83 -27.06 -2.89
C ASP A 608 -19.10 -26.87 -1.39
#